data_AF-A0A0V1PHU8-F1
#
_entry.id   AF-A0A0V1PHU8-F1
#
_cell.length_a   1.000
_cell.length_b   1.000
_cell.length_c   1.000
_cell.angle_alpha   90.00
_cell.angle_beta   90.00
_cell.angle_gamma   90.00
#
_symmetry.space_group_name_H-M   'P 1'
#
loop_
_entity.id
_entity.type
_entity.pdbx_description
1 polymer ?
#
loop_
_entity_poly.entity_id
_entity_poly.type
_entity_poly.pdbx_seq_one_letter_code
_entity_poly.pdbx_strand_id
1 'polypeptide(L)' 'MFSDTFAHYHKLNAITRIDAQPTLRIDETLDALVGMRWFSTLDDASRYLQVKVAESDREKMALLTTVYCTN' A
#
# COMPACT_ATOMS: atom_id res chain seq x y z
N MET A 1 2.82 13.94 14.11
CA MET A 1 1.70 13.71 13.18
C MET A 1 2.02 12.64 12.12
N PHE A 2 2.98 12.83 11.20
CA PHE A 2 3.31 11.78 10.19
C PHE A 2 4.02 10.53 10.77
N SER A 3 4.86 10.73 11.80
CA SER A 3 5.57 9.66 12.51
C SER A 3 4.60 8.66 13.16
N ASP A 4 3.52 9.17 13.74
CA ASP A 4 2.60 8.39 14.56
C ASP A 4 1.78 7.41 13.73
N THR A 5 1.42 7.82 12.51
CA THR A 5 0.76 6.98 11.50
C THR A 5 1.64 5.82 11.05
N PHE A 6 2.91 6.10 10.70
CA PHE A 6 3.85 5.05 10.26
C PHE A 6 4.11 4.03 11.37
N ALA A 7 4.31 4.49 12.60
CA ALA A 7 4.50 3.62 13.76
C ALA A 7 3.25 2.76 14.06
N HIS A 8 2.04 3.30 13.88
CA HIS A 8 0.79 2.55 14.03
C HIS A 8 0.71 1.42 12.99
N TYR A 9 0.88 1.73 11.71
CA TYR A 9 0.80 0.72 10.65
C TYR A 9 1.91 -0.33 10.75
N HIS A 10 3.13 0.03 11.18
CA HIS A 10 4.19 -0.96 11.41
C HIS A 10 3.79 -1.98 12.49
N LYS A 11 3.16 -1.54 13.58
CA LYS A 11 2.64 -2.44 14.63
C LYS A 11 1.49 -3.30 14.10
N LEU A 12 0.57 -2.71 13.34
CA LEU A 12 -0.55 -3.42 12.72
C LEU A 12 -0.07 -4.49 11.72
N ASN A 13 0.91 -4.16 10.88
CA ASN A 13 1.47 -5.08 9.90
C ASN A 13 2.17 -6.27 10.56
N ALA A 14 2.80 -6.08 11.73
CA ALA A 14 3.47 -7.16 12.47
C ALA A 14 2.51 -8.24 13.00
N ILE A 15 1.24 -7.90 13.22
CA ILE A 15 0.20 -8.84 13.70
C ILE A 15 -0.74 -9.32 12.58
N THR A 16 -0.65 -8.72 11.40
CA THR A 16 -1.50 -9.06 10.26
C THR A 16 -0.92 -10.26 9.51
N ARG A 17 -1.78 -11.21 9.10
CA ARG A 17 -1.34 -12.34 8.28
C ARG A 17 -0.79 -11.83 6.96
N ILE A 18 0.46 -12.20 6.66
CA ILE A 18 1.08 -11.92 5.36
C ILE A 18 0.36 -12.76 4.29
N ASP A 19 -0.24 -12.09 3.33
CA ASP A 19 -0.77 -12.71 2.12
C ASP A 19 0.28 -12.56 1.00
N ALA A 20 1.21 -13.50 0.96
CA ALA A 20 2.35 -13.46 0.05
C ALA A 20 1.95 -13.94 -1.35
N GLN A 21 1.25 -13.08 -2.09
CA GLN A 21 1.03 -13.31 -3.52
C GLN A 21 2.36 -13.17 -4.28
N PRO A 22 2.67 -14.04 -5.25
CA PRO A 22 3.93 -13.97 -5.98
C PRO A 22 4.04 -12.66 -6.74
N THR A 23 5.04 -11.85 -6.36
CA THR A 23 5.46 -10.68 -7.13
C THR A 23 6.40 -11.15 -8.24
N LEU A 24 6.05 -10.83 -9.50
CA LEU A 24 6.93 -11.11 -10.64
C LEU A 24 8.28 -10.42 -10.45
N ARG A 25 9.36 -11.12 -10.81
CA ARG A 25 10.68 -10.50 -10.77
C ARG A 25 10.79 -9.48 -11.90
N ILE A 26 11.57 -8.43 -11.65
CA ILE A 26 11.78 -7.39 -12.66
C ILE A 26 12.41 -8.00 -13.92
N ASP A 27 13.37 -8.91 -13.77
CA ASP A 27 14.05 -9.58 -14.88
C ASP A 27 13.07 -10.36 -15.77
N GLU A 28 12.14 -11.12 -15.16
CA GLU A 28 11.10 -11.88 -15.89
C GLU A 28 10.18 -10.94 -16.70
N THR A 29 9.90 -9.76 -16.15
CA THR A 29 9.08 -8.75 -16.83
C THR A 29 9.84 -8.10 -17.97
N LEU A 30 11.14 -7.83 -17.81
CA LEU A 30 11.99 -7.22 -18.83
C LEU A 30 12.28 -8.19 -19.98
N ASP A 31 12.49 -9.47 -19.69
CA ASP A 31 12.67 -10.52 -20.70
C ASP A 31 11.44 -10.62 -21.63
N ALA A 32 10.23 -10.45 -21.08
CA ALA A 32 9.00 -10.44 -21.87
C ALA A 32 8.89 -9.23 -22.82
N LEU A 33 9.67 -8.17 -22.59
CA LEU A 33 9.67 -6.94 -23.39
C LEU A 33 10.75 -6.95 -24.49
N VAL A 34 11.56 -8.00 -24.59
CA VAL A 34 12.64 -8.11 -25.58
C VAL A 34 12.09 -8.00 -27.01
N GLY A 35 12.65 -7.10 -27.80
CA GLY A 35 12.26 -6.88 -29.21
C GLY A 35 11.11 -5.88 -29.41
N MET A 36 10.51 -5.37 -28.33
CA MET A 36 9.54 -4.28 -28.43
C MET A 36 10.24 -2.96 -28.77
N ARG A 37 9.64 -2.19 -29.69
CA ARG A 37 10.21 -0.91 -30.17
C ARG A 37 9.66 0.33 -29.48
N TRP A 38 8.48 0.21 -28.86
CA TRP A 38 7.77 1.32 -28.25
C TRP A 38 7.20 0.89 -26.91
N PHE A 39 7.36 1.75 -25.91
CA PHE A 39 6.86 1.55 -24.56
C PHE A 39 6.07 2.79 -24.15
N SER A 40 5.00 2.57 -23.39
CA SER A 40 4.29 3.62 -22.68
C SER A 40 4.20 3.24 -21.21
N THR A 41 4.38 4.22 -20.34
CA THR A 41 4.24 4.05 -18.89
C THR A 41 2.91 4.64 -18.46
N LEU A 42 2.09 3.87 -17.76
CA LEU A 42 0.90 4.34 -17.08
C LEU A 42 1.15 4.29 -15.58
N ASP A 43 1.06 5.44 -14.92
CA ASP A 43 1.11 5.53 -13.47
C ASP A 43 -0.29 5.70 -12.90
N ASP A 44 -0.63 4.87 -11.93
CA ASP A 44 -1.88 4.95 -11.18
C ASP A 44 -1.58 5.43 -9.77
N ALA A 45 -1.48 6.76 -9.65
CA ALA A 45 -1.29 7.42 -8.38
C ALA A 45 -2.45 7.05 -7.45
N SER A 46 -2.13 6.47 -6.29
CA SER A 46 -3.10 6.01 -5.29
C SER A 46 -3.83 4.70 -5.61
N ARG A 47 -3.24 3.81 -6.42
CA ARG A 47 -3.76 2.45 -6.68
C ARG A 47 -4.25 1.71 -5.41
N TYR A 48 -3.53 1.82 -4.30
CA TYR A 48 -3.92 1.19 -3.03
C TYR A 48 -5.23 1.73 -2.45
N LEU A 49 -5.61 2.97 -2.75
CA LEU A 49 -6.84 3.59 -2.27
C LEU A 49 -8.09 3.16 -3.07
N GLN A 50 -7.91 2.63 -4.28
CA GLN A 50 -9.01 2.18 -5.11
C GLN A 50 -9.58 0.84 -4.64
N VAL A 51 -8.78 0.04 -3.94
CA VAL A 51 -9.20 -1.24 -3.38
C VAL A 51 -9.94 -0.99 -2.07
N LYS A 52 -11.22 -1.38 -2.04
CA LYS A 52 -12.05 -1.25 -0.83
C LYS A 52 -11.60 -2.25 0.25
N VAL A 53 -11.50 -1.76 1.47
CA VAL A 53 -11.31 -2.58 2.67
C VAL A 53 -12.63 -3.29 3.00
N ALA A 54 -12.55 -4.57 3.36
CA ALA A 54 -13.70 -5.33 3.85
C ALA A 54 -14.32 -4.64 5.07
N GLU A 55 -15.65 -4.62 5.17
CA GLU A 55 -16.37 -3.90 6.24
C GLU A 55 -15.90 -4.32 7.64
N SER A 56 -15.69 -5.63 7.84
CA SER A 56 -15.21 -6.22 9.09
C SER A 56 -13.81 -5.78 9.52
N ASP A 57 -13.01 -5.25 8.58
CA ASP A 57 -11.62 -4.88 8.82
C ASP A 57 -11.41 -3.36 8.87
N ARG A 58 -12.44 -2.55 8.61
CA ARG A 58 -12.32 -1.08 8.60
C ARG A 58 -11.87 -0.51 9.95
N GLU A 59 -12.40 -1.04 11.05
CA GLU A 59 -12.03 -0.59 12.39
C GLU A 59 -10.55 -0.84 12.72
N LYS A 60 -9.95 -1.91 12.16
CA LYS A 60 -8.53 -2.21 12.34
C LYS A 60 -7.62 -1.16 11.69
N MET A 61 -8.14 -0.42 10.71
CA MET A 61 -7.45 0.64 9.99
C MET A 61 -7.76 2.05 10.54
N ALA A 62 -8.56 2.16 11.59
CA ALA A 62 -8.94 3.45 12.17
C ALA A 62 -7.74 4.10 12.89
N LEU A 63 -7.45 5.36 12.54
CA LEU A 63 -6.43 6.18 13.19
C LEU A 63 -7.10 7.24 14.08
N LEU A 64 -6.60 7.36 15.31
CA LEU A 64 -6.98 8.45 16.21
C LEU A 64 -6.00 9.61 16.01
N THR A 65 -6.54 10.78 15.64
CA THR A 65 -5.77 12.03 15.60
C THR A 65 -6.21 12.90 16.77
N THR A 66 -5.33 13.07 17.76
CA THR A 66 -5.56 14.06 18.83
C THR A 66 -5.29 15.44 18.29
N VAL A 67 -6.32 16.27 18.19
CA VAL A 67 -6.17 17.70 17.88
C VAL A 67 -5.95 18.43 19.19
N TYR A 68 -4.74 18.96 19.40
CA TYR A 68 -4.51 19.88 20.51
C TYR A 68 -5.22 21.20 20.21
N CYS A 69 -6.37 21.45 20.84
CA CYS A 69 -6.90 22.80 20.95
C CYS A 69 -6.03 23.56 21.96
N THR A 70 -5.19 24.47 21.49
CA THR A 70 -4.59 25.51 22.34
C THR A 70 -5.67 26.55 22.61
N ASN A 71 -6.10 26.67 23.87
CA ASN A 71 -6.87 27.83 24.35
C ASN A 71 -6.01 29.09 24.35
#